data_AF-A0A3B0BVI8-F1
#
_entry.id   AF-A0A3B0BVI8-F1
#
_cell.length_a   1.000
_cell.length_b   1.000
_cell.length_c   1.000
_cell.angle_alpha   90.00
_cell.angle_beta   90.00
_cell.angle_gamma   90.00
#
_symmetry.space_group_name_H-M   'P 1'
#
loop_
_entity.id
_entity.type
_entity.pdbx_description
1 polymer ?
#
loop_
_entity_poly.entity_id
_entity_poly.type
_entity_poly.pdbx_seq_one_letter_code
_entity_poly.pdbx_strand_id
1 'polypeptide(L)'
;MLRTGLFFDAVRLSAEVVHARAGGGDRDAVERVFREAGVECGVIVNPARRWYYVLVPCGTAASWDESGTEALGTACFLGVPAPGRGGPPGAHWLLGPPLGAEGLCGPGAVKAVAVAAAG
;
A
#
# COMPACT_ATOMS: atom_id res chain seq x y z
N MET A 1 -6.96 13.11 7.73
CA MET A 1 -5.99 12.06 8.05
C MET A 1 -6.66 11.08 8.99
N LEU A 2 -6.42 9.78 8.84
CA LEU A 2 -6.91 8.74 9.74
C LEU A 2 -5.75 8.19 10.57
N ARG A 3 -6.03 7.85 11.83
CA ARG A 3 -5.06 7.29 12.77
C ARG A 3 -4.91 5.79 12.49
N THR A 4 -3.67 5.35 12.27
CA THR A 4 -3.33 3.92 12.15
C THR A 4 -3.27 3.26 13.54
N GLY A 5 -3.39 1.93 13.59
CA GLY A 5 -3.44 1.16 14.84
C GLY A 5 -4.79 1.17 15.56
N LEU A 6 -5.86 1.61 14.89
CA LEU A 6 -7.24 1.53 15.40
C LEU A 6 -8.14 0.69 14.50
N PHE A 7 -8.24 1.07 13.23
CA PHE A 7 -9.06 0.36 12.23
C PHE A 7 -8.21 -0.42 11.23
N PHE A 8 -7.01 0.07 10.97
CA PHE A 8 -6.02 -0.51 10.08
C PHE A 8 -4.61 -0.08 10.50
N ASP A 9 -3.63 -0.86 10.10
CA ASP A 9 -2.25 -0.40 9.94
C ASP A 9 -1.99 -0.13 8.45
N ALA A 10 -0.86 0.48 8.12
CA ALA A 10 -0.46 0.62 6.72
C ALA A 10 0.98 0.18 6.52
N VAL A 11 1.28 -0.49 5.41
CA VAL A 11 2.67 -0.75 5.01
C VAL A 11 3.04 0.21 3.90
N ARG A 12 4.16 0.91 4.08
CA ARG A 12 4.74 1.83 3.11
C ARG A 12 5.81 1.13 2.28
N LEU A 13 5.69 1.22 0.96
CA LEU A 13 6.66 0.72 -0.03
C LEU A 13 7.20 1.88 -0.86
N SER A 14 8.51 1.89 -1.13
CA SER A 14 9.11 2.89 -2.03
C SER A 14 8.62 2.69 -3.46
N ALA A 15 8.47 3.80 -4.19
CA ALA A 15 8.22 3.71 -5.61
C ALA A 15 9.33 2.95 -6.34
N GLU A 16 10.57 3.00 -5.86
CA GLU A 16 11.68 2.22 -6.40
C GLU A 16 11.40 0.71 -6.37
N VAL A 17 11.01 0.16 -5.21
CA VAL A 17 10.68 -1.26 -5.06
C VAL A 17 9.52 -1.66 -5.99
N VAL A 18 8.46 -0.86 -5.99
CA VAL A 18 7.26 -1.14 -6.79
C VAL A 18 7.53 -1.02 -8.29
N HIS A 19 8.26 0.01 -8.71
CA HIS A 19 8.57 0.27 -10.13
C HIS A 19 9.60 -0.69 -10.69
N ALA A 20 10.58 -1.12 -9.89
CA ALA A 20 11.52 -2.16 -10.30
C ALA A 20 10.79 -3.45 -10.68
N ARG A 21 9.77 -3.82 -9.89
CA ARG A 21 8.94 -4.99 -10.16
C ARG A 21 7.97 -4.81 -11.34
N ALA A 22 7.40 -3.61 -11.47
CA ALA A 22 6.50 -3.29 -12.57
C ALA A 22 7.25 -3.06 -13.91
N GLY A 23 8.58 -3.00 -13.90
CA GLY A 23 9.38 -2.59 -15.07
C GLY A 23 9.23 -1.11 -15.42
N GLY A 24 8.70 -0.29 -14.52
CA GLY A 24 8.45 1.14 -14.74
C GLY A 24 7.40 1.74 -13.80
N GLY A 25 7.14 3.04 -13.96
CA GLY A 25 6.14 3.79 -13.18
C GLY A 25 4.77 3.90 -13.82
N ASP A 26 4.51 3.12 -14.88
CA ASP A 26 3.21 3.09 -15.55
C ASP A 26 2.13 2.57 -14.59
N ARG A 27 0.97 3.24 -14.61
CA ARG A 27 -0.10 2.96 -13.65
C ARG A 27 -0.60 1.53 -13.78
N ASP A 28 -0.86 1.07 -15.00
CA ASP A 28 -1.44 -0.25 -15.24
C ASP A 28 -0.45 -1.36 -14.90
N ALA A 29 0.84 -1.14 -15.18
CA ALA A 29 1.90 -2.05 -14.76
C ALA A 29 2.00 -2.15 -13.23
N VAL A 30 1.92 -1.02 -12.52
CA VAL A 30 1.95 -1.00 -11.06
C VAL A 30 0.69 -1.62 -10.46
N GLU A 31 -0.50 -1.35 -11.00
CA GLU A 31 -1.75 -2.00 -10.58
C GLU A 31 -1.66 -3.52 -10.72
N ARG A 32 -1.10 -4.01 -11.83
CA ARG A 32 -0.90 -5.44 -12.09
C ARG A 32 -0.03 -6.10 -11.02
N VAL A 33 1.07 -5.46 -10.62
CA VAL A 33 1.95 -5.97 -9.55
C VAL A 33 1.19 -6.20 -8.24
N PHE A 34 0.32 -5.26 -7.85
CA PHE A 34 -0.50 -5.40 -6.65
C PHE A 34 -1.55 -6.50 -6.79
N ARG A 35 -2.24 -6.57 -7.93
CA ARG A 35 -3.27 -7.58 -8.19
C ARG A 35 -2.70 -9.00 -8.23
N GLU A 36 -1.56 -9.20 -8.89
CA GLU A 36 -0.87 -10.50 -8.96
C GLU A 36 -0.41 -10.98 -7.58
N ALA A 37 -0.13 -10.06 -6.66
CA ALA A 37 0.19 -10.37 -5.26
C ALA A 37 -1.06 -10.63 -4.39
N GLY A 38 -2.27 -10.52 -4.94
CA GLY A 38 -3.54 -10.70 -4.23
C GLY A 38 -4.04 -9.45 -3.50
N VAL A 39 -3.56 -8.26 -3.87
CA VAL A 39 -4.03 -6.99 -3.33
C VAL A 39 -5.17 -6.46 -4.21
N GLU A 40 -6.41 -6.54 -3.72
CA GLU A 40 -7.59 -6.18 -4.50
C GLU A 40 -8.07 -4.73 -4.29
N CYS A 41 -7.75 -4.14 -3.14
CA CYS A 41 -8.15 -2.79 -2.77
C CYS A 41 -7.18 -2.20 -1.72
N GLY A 42 -7.39 -0.95 -1.32
CA GLY A 42 -6.68 -0.34 -0.21
C GLY A 42 -5.25 0.11 -0.52
N VAL A 43 -4.95 0.47 -1.77
CA VAL A 43 -3.61 0.95 -2.16
C VAL A 43 -3.67 2.45 -2.47
N ILE A 44 -2.91 3.22 -1.71
CA ILE A 44 -2.80 4.69 -1.85
C ILE A 44 -1.44 5.03 -2.46
N VAL A 45 -1.43 5.88 -3.48
CA VAL A 45 -0.21 6.49 -4.02
C VAL A 45 -0.02 7.88 -3.44
N ASN A 46 1.19 8.19 -2.99
CA ASN A 46 1.62 9.56 -2.73
C ASN A 46 2.75 9.94 -3.70
N PRO A 47 2.41 10.52 -4.87
CA PRO A 47 3.41 10.81 -5.91
C PRO A 47 4.45 11.85 -5.46
N ALA A 48 4.06 12.82 -4.62
CA ALA A 48 4.96 13.87 -4.12
C ALA A 48 6.04 13.35 -3.15
N ARG A 49 5.86 12.14 -2.62
CA ARG A 49 6.83 11.48 -1.73
C ARG A 49 7.35 10.16 -2.30
N ARG A 50 6.89 9.76 -3.49
CA ARG A 50 7.24 8.48 -4.14
C ARG A 50 7.00 7.28 -3.22
N TRP A 51 5.82 7.25 -2.58
CA TRP A 51 5.40 6.16 -1.70
C TRP A 51 4.10 5.52 -2.18
N TYR A 52 4.01 4.22 -1.97
CA TYR A 52 2.78 3.44 -2.01
C TYR A 52 2.45 3.00 -0.57
N TYR A 53 1.19 3.10 -0.18
CA TYR A 53 0.70 2.64 1.11
C TYR A 53 -0.36 1.59 0.88
N VAL A 54 -0.18 0.41 1.47
CA VAL A 54 -1.18 -0.65 1.46
C VAL A 54 -1.84 -0.69 2.84
N LEU A 55 -3.17 -0.61 2.87
CA LEU A 55 -3.94 -0.74 4.10
C LEU A 55 -4.03 -2.23 4.48
N VAL A 56 -3.64 -2.53 5.72
CA VAL A 56 -3.55 -3.90 6.26
C VAL A 56 -4.29 -3.98 7.59
N PRO A 57 -4.67 -5.19 8.07
CA PRO A 57 -5.30 -5.36 9.37
C PRO A 57 -4.49 -4.71 10.50
N CYS A 58 -5.19 -4.09 11.45
CA CYS A 58 -4.59 -3.54 12.66
C CYS A 58 -3.80 -4.63 13.42
N GLY A 59 -2.62 -4.27 13.94
CA GLY A 59 -1.71 -5.19 14.61
C GLY A 59 -0.65 -5.80 13.68
N THR A 60 -0.81 -5.68 12.37
CA THR A 60 0.20 -6.11 11.39
C THR A 60 1.56 -5.46 11.66
N ALA A 61 1.57 -4.19 12.05
CA ALA A 61 2.82 -3.46 12.29
C ALA A 61 3.63 -4.03 13.47
N ALA A 62 2.99 -4.70 14.43
CA ALA A 62 3.65 -5.20 15.63
C ALA A 62 4.64 -6.35 15.36
N SER A 63 4.42 -7.11 14.28
CA SER A 63 5.27 -8.24 13.87
C SER A 63 5.83 -8.06 12.45
N TRP A 64 5.78 -6.84 11.91
CA TRP A 64 6.23 -6.58 10.56
C TRP A 64 7.75 -6.49 10.51
N ASP A 65 8.35 -7.42 9.77
CA ASP A 65 9.78 -7.47 9.51
C ASP A 65 9.96 -7.88 8.05
N GLU A 66 9.98 -6.89 7.16
CA GLU A 66 10.18 -7.07 5.73
C GLU A 66 11.06 -5.94 5.19
N SER A 67 12.19 -6.31 4.58
CA SER A 67 13.19 -5.35 4.12
C SER A 67 12.64 -4.44 3.01
N GLY A 68 13.06 -3.16 3.00
CA GLY A 68 12.62 -2.20 2.00
C GLY A 68 11.19 -1.68 2.19
N THR A 69 10.54 -2.03 3.31
CA THR A 69 9.21 -1.56 3.68
C THR A 69 9.18 -1.01 5.09
N GLU A 70 8.16 -0.22 5.40
CA GLU A 70 7.93 0.30 6.76
C GLU A 70 6.47 0.10 7.13
N ALA A 71 6.20 -0.58 8.24
CA ALA A 71 4.86 -0.68 8.79
C ALA A 71 4.54 0.50 9.71
N LEU A 72 3.42 1.14 9.44
CA LEU A 72 2.85 2.28 10.15
C LEU A 72 1.73 1.77 11.05
N GLY A 73 2.09 1.52 12.31
CA GLY A 73 1.19 1.03 13.35
C GLY A 73 0.62 2.16 14.21
N THR A 74 0.59 1.94 15.53
CA THR A 74 0.08 2.94 16.48
C THR A 74 0.86 4.25 16.41
N ALA A 75 0.15 5.38 16.58
CA ALA A 75 0.69 6.75 16.63
C ALA A 75 1.18 7.34 15.30
N CYS A 76 0.98 6.65 14.17
CA CYS A 76 1.12 7.25 12.85
C CYS A 76 -0.21 7.83 12.33
N PHE A 77 -0.10 8.75 11.38
CA PHE A 77 -1.25 9.33 10.68
C PHE A 77 -1.07 9.15 9.18
N LEU A 78 -2.09 8.64 8.51
CA LEU A 78 -2.12 8.49 7.06
C LEU A 78 -3.16 9.44 6.44
N GLY A 79 -2.73 10.17 5.42
CA GLY A 79 -3.60 10.99 4.58
C GLY A 79 -4.44 10.13 3.65
N VAL A 80 -5.48 9.48 4.17
CA VAL A 80 -6.39 8.65 3.37
C VAL A 80 -7.19 9.54 2.39
N PRO A 81 -7.16 9.27 1.07
CA PRO A 81 -7.91 10.03 0.08
C PRO A 81 -9.43 9.85 0.24
N ALA A 82 -10.21 10.81 -0.26
CA ALA A 82 -11.65 10.62 -0.42
C ALA A 82 -11.93 9.39 -1.33
N PRO A 83 -13.01 8.61 -1.10
CA PRO A 83 -13.27 7.36 -1.81
C PRO A 83 -13.20 7.45 -3.35
N GLY A 84 -13.72 8.52 -3.95
CA GLY A 84 -13.71 8.73 -5.40
C GLY A 84 -12.40 9.28 -5.99
N ARG A 85 -11.36 9.49 -5.18
CA ARG A 85 -10.11 10.11 -5.63
C ARG A 85 -9.14 9.05 -6.18
N GLY A 86 -9.31 8.73 -7.47
CA GLY A 86 -8.48 7.74 -8.18
C GLY A 86 -7.28 8.30 -8.93
N GLY A 87 -7.00 9.61 -8.86
CA GLY A 87 -5.91 10.22 -9.64
C GLY A 87 -5.42 11.57 -9.09
N PRO A 88 -4.38 12.15 -9.72
CA PRO A 88 -3.81 13.42 -9.31
C PRO A 88 -4.80 14.59 -9.43
N PRO A 89 -4.56 15.72 -8.72
CA PRO A 89 -3.37 16.02 -7.91
C PRO A 89 -3.32 15.26 -6.57
N GLY A 90 -2.16 15.25 -5.91
CA GLY A 90 -2.01 14.74 -4.54
C GLY A 90 -2.13 13.22 -4.35
N ALA A 91 -2.26 12.79 -3.10
CA ALA A 91 -2.45 11.38 -2.76
C ALA A 91 -3.81 10.88 -3.23
N HIS A 92 -3.84 9.69 -3.83
CA HIS A 92 -5.02 9.11 -4.45
C HIS A 92 -5.00 7.59 -4.37
N TRP A 93 -6.16 6.96 -4.57
CA TRP A 93 -6.29 5.51 -4.65
C TRP A 93 -5.70 5.00 -5.97
N LEU A 94 -4.74 4.09 -5.88
CA LEU A 94 -4.37 3.22 -6.98
C LEU A 94 -5.46 2.15 -7.12
N LEU A 95 -5.67 1.40 -6.04
CA LEU A 95 -6.77 0.46 -5.88
C LEU A 95 -7.74 1.06 -4.86
N GLY A 96 -9.04 1.03 -5.18
CA GLY A 96 -10.08 1.73 -4.43
C GLY A 96 -10.11 1.43 -2.94
N PRO A 97 -10.82 2.25 -2.12
CA PRO A 97 -10.89 2.03 -0.68
C PRO A 97 -11.51 0.66 -0.35
N PRO A 98 -11.08 0.01 0.75
CA PRO A 98 -11.80 -1.14 1.27
C PRO A 98 -13.20 -0.71 1.76
N LEU A 99 -14.21 -1.56 1.55
CA LEU A 99 -15.58 -1.32 2.04
C LEU A 99 -15.73 -1.67 3.53
N GLY A 100 -14.85 -2.51 4.05
CA GLY A 100 -14.82 -2.98 5.44
C GLY A 100 -13.46 -3.60 5.79
N ALA A 101 -13.33 -4.08 7.02
CA ALA A 101 -12.07 -4.66 7.51
C ALA A 101 -11.66 -5.94 6.76
N GLU A 102 -12.64 -6.68 6.23
CA GLU A 102 -12.46 -7.85 5.37
C GLU A 102 -11.79 -7.54 4.03
N GLY A 103 -11.84 -6.27 3.59
CA GLY A 103 -11.13 -5.81 2.39
C GLY A 103 -9.67 -5.44 2.63
N LEU A 104 -9.21 -5.39 3.89
CA LEU A 104 -7.83 -5.03 4.20
C LEU A 104 -6.88 -6.13 3.69
N CYS A 105 -5.75 -5.69 3.15
CA CYS A 105 -4.79 -6.58 2.51
C CYS A 105 -4.05 -7.42 3.56
N GLY A 106 -3.98 -8.73 3.36
CA GLY A 106 -3.19 -9.61 4.22
C GLY A 106 -1.69 -9.30 4.13
N PRO A 107 -0.93 -9.43 5.23
CA PRO A 107 0.50 -9.09 5.24
C PRO A 107 1.32 -9.89 4.21
N GLY A 108 0.96 -11.15 3.94
CA GLY A 108 1.64 -11.99 2.96
C GLY A 108 1.57 -11.44 1.53
N ALA A 109 0.45 -10.84 1.13
CA ALA A 109 0.29 -10.21 -0.18
C ALA A 109 1.18 -8.96 -0.30
N VAL A 110 1.28 -8.16 0.76
CA VAL A 110 2.18 -7.00 0.79
C VAL A 110 3.65 -7.42 0.71
N LYS A 111 4.04 -8.47 1.43
CA LYS A 111 5.40 -9.05 1.32
C LYS A 111 5.66 -9.55 -0.10
N ALA A 112 4.68 -10.20 -0.71
CA ALA A 112 4.78 -10.65 -2.08
C ALA A 112 5.04 -9.50 -3.05
N VAL A 113 4.57 -8.27 -2.80
CA VAL A 113 4.94 -7.08 -3.59
C VAL A 113 6.37 -6.60 -3.29
N ALA A 114 6.78 -6.63 -2.02
CA ALA A 114 8.04 -6.10 -1.53
C ALA A 114 9.27 -6.96 -1.91
N VAL A 115 9.11 -8.28 -2.00
CA VAL A 115 10.18 -9.19 -2.41
C VAL A 115 10.63 -8.81 -3.82
N ALA A 116 11.93 -8.52 -3.97
CA ALA A 116 12.53 -8.32 -5.28
C ALA A 116 12.32 -9.58 -6.12
N ALA A 117 11.94 -9.43 -7.39
CA ALA A 117 11.99 -10.55 -8.32
C ALA A 117 13.45 -11.06 -8.29
N ALA A 118 13.65 -12.31 -7.86
CA ALA A 118 14.93 -12.96 -8.03
C ALA A 118 15.20 -12.96 -9.55
N GLY A 119 16.21 -12.20 -9.96
CA GLY A 119 16.67 -12.14 -11.35
C GLY A 119 17.20 -13.49 -11.82
#